data_AF-A0A831Y104-F1
#
_entry.id   AF-A0A831Y104-F1
#
_cell.length_a   1.000
_cell.length_b   1.000
_cell.length_c   1.000
_cell.angle_alpha   90.00
_cell.angle_beta   90.00
_cell.angle_gamma   90.00
#
_symmetry.space_group_name_H-M   'P 1'
#
loop_
_entity.id
_entity.type
_entity.pdbx_description
1 polymer ?
#
loop_
_entity_poly.entity_id
_entity_poly.type
_entity_poly.pdbx_seq_one_letter_code
_entity_poly.pdbx_strand_id
1 'polypeptide(L)'
;MKCLVVTTHPLSNSLCKQLTNHVVERLAAKEHEILIEDLYEEGFEPALTVAERESYYKGSYDLTKISEQVERLKQAEILVLLFPTWWFGFPAMLKGWFDRVWGPGVAYDHADDFGPIKPRLDNLKT
;
A
#
# COMPACT_ATOMS: atom_id res chain seq x y z
N MET A 1 11.13 12.04 8.11
CA MET A 1 10.71 11.33 6.87
C MET A 1 9.26 10.92 7.03
N LYS A 2 8.51 10.84 5.93
CA LYS A 2 7.14 10.32 5.90
C LYS A 2 7.14 8.80 5.85
N CYS A 3 6.66 8.17 6.91
CA CYS A 3 6.54 6.73 7.04
C CYS A 3 5.09 6.30 6.84
N LEU A 4 4.84 5.46 5.85
CA LEU A 4 3.57 4.76 5.70
C LEU A 4 3.68 3.37 6.36
N VAL A 5 2.88 3.12 7.38
CA VAL A 5 2.78 1.83 8.07
C VAL A 5 1.47 1.18 7.67
N VAL A 6 1.51 0.22 6.75
CA VAL A 6 0.34 -0.56 6.34
C VAL A 6 0.23 -1.79 7.23
N THR A 7 -0.86 -1.90 7.97
CA THR A 7 -1.12 -3.03 8.87
C THR A 7 -2.34 -3.80 8.41
N THR A 8 -2.28 -5.13 8.55
CA THR A 8 -3.33 -6.02 8.05
C THR A 8 -3.57 -7.16 9.03
N HIS A 9 -4.57 -7.01 9.89
CA HIS A 9 -5.05 -8.09 10.73
C HIS A 9 -6.50 -7.83 11.20
N PRO A 10 -7.43 -8.81 11.15
CA PRO A 10 -8.83 -8.59 11.55
C PRO A 10 -9.04 -8.43 13.06
N LEU A 11 -8.16 -9.03 13.88
CA LEU A 11 -8.24 -8.93 15.34
C LEU A 11 -7.41 -7.74 15.85
N SER A 12 -8.06 -6.86 16.62
CA SER A 12 -7.46 -5.67 17.24
C SER A 12 -6.47 -5.99 18.37
N ASN A 13 -6.54 -7.18 18.97
CA ASN A 13 -5.64 -7.64 20.04
C ASN A 13 -4.55 -8.62 19.53
N SER A 14 -4.30 -8.66 18.23
CA SER A 14 -3.31 -9.55 17.62
C SER A 14 -1.86 -9.15 17.91
N LEU A 15 -0.93 -10.11 17.77
CA LEU A 15 0.51 -9.82 17.77
C LEU A 15 0.88 -8.81 16.67
N CYS A 16 0.23 -8.87 15.50
CA CYS A 16 0.46 -7.90 14.44
C CYS A 16 0.14 -6.48 14.89
N LYS A 17 -1.01 -6.23 15.56
CA LYS A 17 -1.35 -4.90 16.07
C LYS A 17 -0.38 -4.44 17.17
N GLN A 18 0.07 -5.36 18.03
CA GLN A 18 1.12 -5.05 19.04
C GLN A 18 2.45 -4.64 18.37
N LEU A 19 2.87 -5.36 17.34
CA LEU A 19 4.08 -5.02 16.56
C LEU A 19 3.91 -3.70 15.80
N THR A 20 2.72 -3.40 15.28
CA THR A 20 2.40 -2.09 14.68
C THR A 20 2.62 -0.97 15.67
N ASN A 21 2.06 -1.06 16.88
CA ASN A 21 2.25 -0.06 17.91
C ASN A 21 3.73 0.10 18.26
N HIS A 22 4.46 -1.01 18.41
CA HIS A 22 5.89 -0.98 18.68
C HIS A 22 6.68 -0.27 17.56
N VAL A 23 6.41 -0.58 16.29
CA VAL A 23 7.07 0.09 15.17
C VAL A 23 6.77 1.58 15.15
N VAL A 24 5.51 1.96 15.34
CA VAL A 24 5.08 3.37 15.38
C VAL A 24 5.81 4.13 16.48
N GLU A 25 5.90 3.58 17.69
CA GLU A 25 6.66 4.17 18.80
C GLU A 25 8.13 4.40 18.43
N ARG A 26 8.77 3.43 17.78
CA ARG A 26 10.18 3.51 17.38
C ARG A 26 10.43 4.50 16.25
N LEU A 27 9.51 4.63 15.30
CA LEU A 27 9.57 5.64 14.25
C LEU A 27 9.34 7.05 14.82
N ALA A 28 8.40 7.18 15.76
CA ALA A 28 8.08 8.46 16.39
C ALA A 28 9.25 8.98 17.22
N ALA A 29 9.94 8.09 17.93
CA ALA A 29 11.16 8.41 18.68
C ALA A 29 12.32 8.93 17.80
N LYS A 30 12.24 8.75 16.47
CA LYS A 30 13.18 9.28 15.47
C LYS A 30 12.63 10.50 14.72
N GLU A 31 11.56 11.12 15.24
CA GLU A 31 10.95 12.33 14.66
C GLU A 31 10.48 12.12 13.22
N HIS A 32 10.03 10.91 12.89
CA HIS A 32 9.38 10.63 11.61
C HIS A 32 7.89 11.02 11.66
N GLU A 33 7.36 11.50 10.53
CA GLU A 33 5.92 11.71 10.34
C GLU A 33 5.30 10.35 9.97
N ILE A 34 4.30 9.90 10.72
CA ILE A 34 3.77 8.53 10.59
C ILE A 34 2.33 8.58 10.13
N LEU A 35 2.04 7.86 9.05
CA LEU A 35 0.70 7.56 8.57
C LEU A 35 0.48 6.05 8.78
N ILE A 36 -0.54 5.71 9.55
CA ILE A 36 -0.94 4.31 9.75
C ILE A 36 -2.12 4.07 8.82
N GLU A 37 -2.03 3.00 8.03
CA GLU A 37 -3.10 2.52 7.18
C GLU A 37 -3.50 1.12 7.63
N ASP A 38 -4.59 1.03 8.38
CA ASP A 38 -5.12 -0.25 8.85
C ASP A 38 -6.23 -0.72 7.93
N LEU A 39 -5.89 -1.68 7.05
CA LEU A 39 -6.79 -2.11 5.99
C LEU A 39 -8.09 -2.74 6.50
N TYR A 40 -8.09 -3.34 7.70
CA TYR A 40 -9.31 -3.91 8.28
C TYR A 40 -10.14 -2.84 9.00
N GLU A 41 -9.48 -1.96 9.75
CA GLU A 41 -10.14 -0.86 10.48
C GLU A 41 -10.76 0.17 9.53
N GLU A 42 -10.10 0.44 8.40
CA GLU A 42 -10.58 1.36 7.34
C GLU A 42 -11.59 0.71 6.39
N GLY A 43 -11.87 -0.60 6.53
CA GLY A 43 -12.81 -1.31 5.65
C GLY A 43 -12.35 -1.33 4.19
N PHE A 44 -11.05 -1.50 3.95
CA PHE A 44 -10.51 -1.57 2.59
C PHE A 44 -11.12 -2.74 1.81
N GLU A 45 -11.58 -2.47 0.59
CA GLU A 45 -12.14 -3.49 -0.29
C GLU A 45 -11.01 -4.12 -1.14
N PRO A 46 -10.62 -5.40 -0.94
CA PRO A 46 -9.44 -5.93 -1.60
C PRO A 46 -9.66 -6.35 -3.06
N ALA A 47 -10.92 -6.51 -3.48
CA ALA A 47 -11.22 -6.97 -4.82
C ALA A 47 -11.00 -5.86 -5.85
N LEU A 48 -10.15 -6.11 -6.85
CA LEU A 48 -10.02 -5.27 -8.03
C LEU A 48 -11.38 -5.09 -8.72
N THR A 49 -11.73 -3.86 -9.03
CA THR A 49 -13.03 -3.52 -9.64
C THR A 49 -12.98 -3.57 -11.17
N VAL A 50 -14.16 -3.62 -11.79
CA VAL A 50 -14.29 -3.57 -13.26
C VAL A 50 -13.72 -2.27 -13.81
N ALA A 51 -14.01 -1.12 -13.19
CA ALA A 51 -13.52 0.19 -13.63
C ALA A 51 -11.98 0.27 -13.59
N GLU A 52 -11.38 -0.18 -12.50
CA GLU A 52 -9.91 -0.32 -12.37
C GLU A 52 -9.34 -1.22 -13.46
N ARG A 53 -9.93 -2.40 -13.68
CA ARG A 53 -9.41 -3.34 -14.68
C ARG A 53 -9.57 -2.87 -16.13
N GLU A 54 -10.69 -2.21 -16.45
CA GLU A 54 -10.96 -1.66 -17.78
C GLU A 54 -10.08 -0.47 -18.12
N SER A 55 -9.68 0.31 -17.12
CA SER A 55 -8.82 1.49 -17.27
C SER A 55 -7.33 1.17 -17.27
N TYR A 56 -6.94 -0.03 -16.82
CA TYR A 56 -5.55 -0.46 -16.60
C TYR A 56 -4.57 -0.14 -17.74
N TYR A 57 -5.01 -0.23 -19.01
CA TYR A 57 -4.18 0.02 -20.20
C TYR A 57 -4.60 1.26 -21.00
N LYS A 58 -5.50 2.10 -20.47
CA LYS A 58 -6.09 3.25 -21.19
C LYS A 58 -5.36 4.59 -20.95
N GLY A 59 -4.21 4.57 -20.28
CA GLY A 59 -3.39 5.75 -19.99
C GLY A 59 -3.77 6.52 -18.72
N SER A 60 -4.99 6.34 -18.21
CA SER A 60 -5.41 6.84 -16.89
C SER A 60 -6.12 5.71 -16.13
N TYR A 61 -5.42 5.13 -15.15
CA TYR A 61 -5.98 4.12 -14.27
C TYR A 61 -7.02 4.72 -13.33
N ASP A 62 -8.11 4.00 -13.07
CA ASP A 62 -9.20 4.48 -12.21
C ASP A 62 -8.76 4.47 -10.74
N LEU A 63 -8.71 5.66 -10.15
CA LEU A 63 -8.27 5.86 -8.76
C LEU A 63 -9.44 6.25 -7.84
N THR A 64 -10.66 6.37 -8.34
CA THR A 64 -11.78 6.97 -7.59
C THR A 64 -12.03 6.32 -6.24
N LYS A 65 -11.79 5.00 -6.11
CA LYS A 65 -12.00 4.25 -4.86
C LYS A 65 -10.74 4.02 -4.02
N ILE A 66 -9.59 4.52 -4.45
CA ILE A 66 -8.29 4.26 -3.82
C ILE A 66 -7.40 5.50 -3.74
N SER A 67 -7.94 6.68 -4.03
CA SER A 67 -7.17 7.93 -4.15
C SER A 67 -6.40 8.25 -2.86
N GLU A 68 -7.01 8.03 -1.69
CA GLU A 68 -6.36 8.27 -0.41
C GLU A 68 -5.14 7.36 -0.20
N GLN A 69 -5.28 6.06 -0.46
CA GLN A 69 -4.20 5.08 -0.34
C GLN A 69 -3.07 5.40 -1.34
N VAL A 70 -3.43 5.81 -2.55
CA VAL A 70 -2.46 6.22 -3.59
C VAL A 70 -1.67 7.46 -3.15
N GLU A 71 -2.34 8.48 -2.60
CA GLU A 71 -1.66 9.68 -2.12
C GLU A 71 -0.72 9.38 -0.96
N ARG A 72 -1.16 8.55 0.00
CA ARG A 72 -0.32 8.10 1.11
C ARG A 72 0.91 7.34 0.61
N LEU A 73 0.73 6.42 -0.35
CA LEU A 73 1.83 5.65 -0.95
C LEU A 73 2.82 6.55 -1.72
N LYS A 74 2.31 7.50 -2.53
CA LYS A 74 3.16 8.42 -3.31
C LYS A 74 3.99 9.36 -2.43
N GLN A 75 3.46 9.75 -1.27
CA GLN A 75 4.17 10.63 -0.33
C GLN A 75 5.12 9.87 0.60
N ALA A 76 5.05 8.54 0.66
CA ALA A 76 5.87 7.72 1.54
C ALA A 76 7.35 7.79 1.13
N GLU A 77 8.20 8.04 2.12
CA GLU A 77 9.65 7.89 2.00
C GLU A 77 10.12 6.56 2.61
N ILE A 78 9.35 6.03 3.57
CA ILE A 78 9.54 4.72 4.19
C ILE A 78 8.21 3.99 4.14
N LEU A 79 8.22 2.74 3.68
CA LEU A 79 7.06 1.85 3.69
C LEU A 79 7.32 0.68 4.65
N VAL A 80 6.46 0.49 5.63
CA VAL A 80 6.45 -0.67 6.53
C VAL A 80 5.19 -1.47 6.29
N LEU A 81 5.32 -2.77 6.08
CA LEU A 81 4.22 -3.71 5.93
C LEU A 81 4.17 -4.65 7.12
N LEU A 82 3.06 -4.65 7.86
CA LEU A 82 2.85 -5.50 9.03
C LEU A 82 1.65 -6.42 8.80
N PHE A 83 1.93 -7.70 8.63
CA PHE A 83 0.92 -8.68 8.30
C PHE A 83 1.33 -10.09 8.78
N PRO A 84 0.36 -10.95 9.12
CA PRO A 84 0.63 -12.37 9.33
C PRO A 84 0.86 -13.05 7.97
N THR A 85 1.72 -14.07 7.92
CA THR A 85 1.84 -14.91 6.72
C THR A 85 0.68 -15.90 6.67
N TRP A 86 -0.15 -15.82 5.63
CA TRP A 86 -1.26 -16.76 5.38
C TRP A 86 -1.02 -17.47 4.06
N TRP A 87 -1.12 -18.81 4.05
CA TRP A 87 -0.85 -19.62 2.87
C TRP A 87 0.48 -19.26 2.17
N PHE A 88 1.54 -19.09 2.95
CA PHE A 88 2.88 -18.72 2.47
C PHE A 88 2.96 -17.37 1.73
N GLY A 89 1.99 -16.48 1.94
CA GLY A 89 1.97 -15.16 1.32
C GLY A 89 1.26 -14.10 2.15
N PHE A 90 0.86 -13.02 1.45
CA PHE A 90 0.10 -11.93 2.03
C PHE A 90 -1.33 -12.37 2.36
N PRO A 91 -1.96 -11.81 3.41
CA PRO A 91 -3.41 -11.84 3.54
C PRO A 91 -4.07 -11.29 2.27
N ALA A 92 -5.24 -11.83 1.90
CA ALA A 92 -5.99 -11.35 0.72
C ALA A 92 -6.24 -9.84 0.76
N MET A 93 -6.44 -9.29 1.96
CA MET A 93 -6.59 -7.85 2.20
C MET A 93 -5.38 -7.05 1.69
N LEU A 94 -4.17 -7.42 2.12
CA LEU A 94 -2.93 -6.77 1.69
C LEU A 94 -2.63 -7.04 0.21
N LYS A 95 -2.90 -8.25 -0.28
CA LYS A 95 -2.74 -8.56 -1.71
C LYS A 95 -3.62 -7.68 -2.58
N GLY A 96 -4.87 -7.45 -2.17
CA GLY A 96 -5.78 -6.53 -2.85
C GLY A 96 -5.28 -5.08 -2.82
N TRP A 97 -4.64 -4.67 -1.73
CA TRP A 97 -4.01 -3.35 -1.66
C TRP A 97 -2.90 -3.20 -2.71
N PHE A 98 -2.04 -4.20 -2.88
CA PHE A 98 -1.08 -4.21 -3.99
C PHE A 98 -1.78 -4.18 -5.36
N ASP A 99 -2.79 -5.02 -5.58
CA ASP A 99 -3.46 -5.12 -6.88
C ASP A 99 -4.13 -3.82 -7.31
N ARG A 100 -4.70 -3.10 -6.34
CA ARG A 100 -5.46 -1.88 -6.59
C ARG A 100 -4.59 -0.64 -6.52
N VAL A 101 -3.83 -0.46 -5.43
CA VAL A 101 -3.09 0.78 -5.13
C VAL A 101 -1.80 0.89 -5.95
N TRP A 102 -1.16 -0.23 -6.30
CA TRP A 102 0.10 -0.22 -7.07
C TRP A 102 -0.14 -0.25 -8.59
N GLY A 103 -1.31 0.20 -9.03
CA GLY A 103 -1.68 0.22 -10.44
C GLY A 103 -0.79 1.14 -11.31
N PRO A 104 -0.96 1.06 -12.64
CA PRO A 104 -0.20 1.86 -13.59
C PRO A 104 -0.47 3.35 -13.41
N GLY A 105 0.55 4.19 -13.58
CA GLY A 105 0.51 5.62 -13.24
C GLY A 105 0.62 5.92 -11.75
N VAL A 106 0.63 4.89 -10.88
CA VAL A 106 0.89 5.02 -9.44
C VAL A 106 2.26 4.50 -9.07
N ALA A 107 2.46 3.19 -9.07
CA ALA A 107 3.72 2.58 -8.65
C ALA A 107 4.68 2.35 -9.82
N TYR A 108 4.15 2.23 -11.03
CA TYR A 108 4.91 2.02 -12.25
C TYR A 108 4.17 2.55 -13.48
N ASP A 109 4.87 2.74 -14.59
CA ASP A 109 4.29 2.89 -15.93
C ASP A 109 4.63 1.68 -16.80
N HIS A 110 3.74 1.34 -17.73
CA HIS A 110 4.04 0.38 -18.78
C HIS A 110 5.18 0.90 -19.68
N ALA A 111 6.05 -0.01 -20.11
CA ALA A 111 7.03 0.31 -21.13
C ALA A 111 6.33 0.44 -22.49
N ASP A 112 6.75 1.44 -23.26
CA ASP A 112 6.30 1.72 -24.62
C ASP A 112 6.96 0.82 -25.67
N ASP A 113 8.00 0.08 -25.28
CA ASP A 113 8.86 -0.74 -26.13
C ASP A 113 8.86 -2.24 -25.75
N PHE A 114 7.86 -2.71 -25.00
CA PHE A 114 7.85 -4.04 -24.37
C PHE A 114 9.04 -4.32 -23.44
N GLY A 115 9.76 -3.28 -23.02
CA GLY A 115 10.80 -3.35 -22.01
C GLY A 115 10.27 -3.52 -20.58
N PRO A 116 11.15 -3.42 -19.57
CA PRO A 116 10.74 -3.50 -18.17
C PRO A 116 9.84 -2.32 -17.78
N ILE A 117 8.95 -2.55 -16.82
CA ILE A 117 8.14 -1.49 -16.23
C ILE A 117 9.02 -0.35 -15.69
N LYS A 118 8.53 0.88 -15.82
CA LYS A 118 9.23 2.08 -15.34
C LYS A 118 8.75 2.38 -13.91
N PRO A 119 9.61 2.37 -12.88
CA PRO A 119 9.16 2.65 -11.51
C PRO A 119 8.69 4.10 -11.36
N ARG A 120 7.76 4.35 -10.43
CA ARG A 120 7.22 5.70 -10.12
C ARG A 120 7.22 6.07 -8.63
N LEU A 121 7.63 5.16 -7.75
CA LEU A 121 7.69 5.42 -6.31
C LEU A 121 9.01 6.11 -5.93
N ASP A 122 9.25 7.30 -6.51
CA ASP A 122 10.54 8.01 -6.46
C ASP A 122 10.91 8.56 -5.07
N ASN A 123 9.92 8.63 -4.16
CA ASN A 123 10.11 9.15 -2.81
C ASN A 123 10.68 8.09 -1.85
N LEU A 124 10.50 6.79 -2.12
CA LEU A 124 11.01 5.73 -1.25
C LEU A 124 12.53 5.78 -1.15
N LYS A 125 13.04 5.75 0.08
CA LYS A 125 14.49 5.78 0.37
C LYS A 125 14.98 4.40 0.78
N THR A 126 16.21 4.08 0.37
CA THR A 126 16.97 2.86 0.71
C THR A 126 18.15 3.20 1.59
#